data_AF-A0A357KWI4-F1
#
_entry.id   AF-A0A357KWI4-F1
#
_cell.length_a   1.000
_cell.length_b   1.000
_cell.length_c   1.000
_cell.angle_alpha   90.00
_cell.angle_beta   90.00
_cell.angle_gamma   90.00
#
_symmetry.space_group_name_H-M   'P 1'
#
loop_
_entity.id
_entity.type
_entity.pdbx_description
1 polymer ?
#
loop_
_entity_poly.entity_id
_entity_poly.type
_entity_poly.pdbx_seq_one_letter_code
_entity_poly.pdbx_strand_id
1 'polypeptide(L)'
;MDERFNQRFNNARRSVVLLTWVMLALVAHAEPGDIPRYYFWVKDVRHELQLDTSVVLFIREADVIAMRGADDPAAVWSELKKNHPEPPQRLAKLTSNLKADDPSRMWIASLSREHGPNDMEQLVADLAADDSVAFAAPIFKTDLGPTLMMPHIVARYQAGLSHDQVKDAISRTVAGAMIDWEHLGMPRVVKIQSATKNGFELLHVTNLLHGLPEFEFAEPSWIVSGKSMGIVIPNDPGFGLQWGLHNTGQSGGFNDVDINGPEAWDLPVTSRGVTVLVLDDGVQRNHPDLNYDIRFGRNFTVDPPADGGGPVTPNDRHGTAVAGVIAARSNNMLGVAGTAPGSFVASAKCYEPDAAGGFAVDAAAIAQGILYSIAVGAQVTNSSFVLGSESNIISAAYEDTWQQGVIHFAASGNDDAFFVRYPASHPFVIAVGAIDRTGLRADFSNRGFDLELVAPGVDILTTDRTGSAGYNSGPNPDYAFTDGFGVDGTSYASPCAAGVAALLLRRNPRLTPAEVRQRLRETALDISPQVYGVGFDESTDWGLVRAAAALSATPGPRIGDADGNGAVNFDDITAVLAHWDTDSLDGDANYDGRVDFDDVTAVLANWDQ
;
A
#
# COMPACT_ATOMS: atom_id res chain seq x y z
N MET A 1 18.49 31.07 -35.05
CA MET A 1 19.50 30.01 -34.87
C MET A 1 19.96 30.05 -33.43
N ASP A 2 19.54 29.12 -32.59
CA ASP A 2 18.18 28.97 -32.06
C ASP A 2 18.41 28.43 -30.64
N GLU A 3 17.77 28.96 -29.61
CA GLU A 3 18.01 28.56 -28.20
C GLU A 3 17.91 27.04 -28.00
N ARG A 4 17.10 26.37 -28.82
CA ARG A 4 16.97 24.91 -28.89
C ARG A 4 18.25 24.18 -29.30
N PHE A 5 19.09 24.78 -30.14
CA PHE A 5 20.38 24.20 -30.52
C PHE A 5 21.40 24.28 -29.36
N ASN A 6 21.43 25.41 -28.65
CA ASN A 6 22.29 25.57 -27.47
C ASN A 6 21.84 24.67 -26.31
N GLN A 7 20.53 24.46 -26.14
CA GLN A 7 20.00 23.54 -25.14
C GLN A 7 20.36 22.08 -25.49
N ARG A 8 20.18 21.66 -26.75
CA ARG A 8 20.60 20.33 -27.23
C ARG A 8 22.11 20.10 -27.13
N PHE A 9 22.92 21.13 -27.42
CA PHE A 9 24.37 21.05 -27.32
C PHE A 9 24.87 20.99 -25.87
N ASN A 10 24.23 21.73 -24.96
CA ASN A 10 24.53 21.67 -23.54
C ASN A 10 24.10 20.34 -22.91
N ASN A 11 22.97 19.78 -23.34
CA ASN A 11 22.52 18.44 -22.92
C ASN A 11 23.52 17.36 -23.38
N ALA A 12 23.95 17.39 -24.65
CA ALA A 12 24.95 16.45 -25.17
C ALA A 12 26.30 16.53 -24.43
N ARG A 13 26.75 17.72 -24.04
CA ARG A 13 27.98 17.91 -23.24
C ARG A 13 27.87 17.31 -21.83
N ARG A 14 26.68 17.40 -21.21
CA ARG A 14 26.40 16.80 -19.90
C ARG A 14 26.37 15.28 -20.00
N SER A 15 25.74 14.72 -21.05
CA SER A 15 25.70 13.27 -21.30
C SER A 15 27.09 12.64 -21.46
N VAL A 16 28.04 13.32 -22.12
CA VAL A 16 29.43 12.83 -22.28
C VAL A 16 30.22 12.82 -20.97
N VAL A 17 30.03 13.84 -20.13
CA VAL A 17 30.65 13.88 -18.79
C VAL A 17 30.06 12.78 -17.92
N LEU A 18 28.74 12.55 -17.97
CA LEU A 18 28.04 11.51 -17.21
C LEU A 18 28.50 10.10 -17.59
N LEU A 19 28.63 9.81 -18.89
CA LEU A 19 29.14 8.53 -19.41
C LEU A 19 30.54 8.18 -18.88
N THR A 20 31.36 9.20 -18.63
CA THR A 20 32.72 9.03 -18.09
C THR A 20 32.69 8.63 -16.60
N TRP A 21 31.72 9.14 -15.84
CA TRP A 21 31.54 8.80 -14.42
C TRP A 21 30.89 7.42 -14.22
N VAL A 22 29.92 7.04 -15.07
CA VAL A 22 29.28 5.72 -15.04
C VAL A 22 30.30 4.60 -15.34
N MET A 23 31.18 4.80 -16.31
CA MET A 23 32.28 3.88 -16.61
C MET A 23 33.27 3.69 -15.44
N LEU A 24 33.47 4.73 -14.62
CA LEU A 24 34.34 4.67 -13.44
C LEU A 24 33.70 3.91 -12.26
N ALA A 25 32.38 3.95 -12.13
CA ALA A 25 31.64 3.22 -11.09
C ALA A 25 31.54 1.72 -11.38
N LEU A 26 31.36 1.33 -12.65
CA LEU A 26 31.28 -0.07 -13.09
C LEU A 26 32.56 -0.88 -12.87
N VAL A 27 33.72 -0.21 -12.82
CA VAL A 27 35.03 -0.87 -12.57
C VAL A 27 35.25 -1.18 -11.08
N ALA A 28 34.46 -0.61 -10.16
CA ALA A 28 34.67 -0.74 -8.73
C ALA A 28 33.88 -1.86 -8.03
N HIS A 29 32.94 -2.54 -8.70
CA HIS A 29 31.92 -3.38 -8.04
C HIS A 29 32.08 -4.90 -8.19
N ALA A 30 33.27 -5.40 -8.52
CA ALA A 30 33.50 -6.83 -8.73
C ALA A 30 34.52 -7.42 -7.74
N GLU A 31 34.07 -7.83 -6.54
CA GLU A 31 34.77 -8.82 -5.72
C GLU A 31 33.80 -9.90 -5.16
N PRO A 32 34.24 -11.16 -4.99
CA PRO A 32 33.38 -12.28 -4.59
C PRO A 32 33.20 -12.38 -3.06
N GLY A 33 31.96 -12.17 -2.60
CA GLY A 33 31.29 -12.67 -1.39
C GLY A 33 32.09 -12.98 -0.12
N ASP A 34 32.25 -11.98 0.76
CA ASP A 34 32.58 -12.19 2.18
C ASP A 34 31.46 -12.97 2.90
N ILE A 35 31.84 -13.94 3.74
CA ILE A 35 30.88 -14.64 4.61
C ILE A 35 30.40 -13.65 5.68
N PRO A 36 29.09 -13.43 5.85
CA PRO A 36 28.58 -12.53 6.88
C PRO A 36 29.05 -12.96 8.27
N ARG A 37 29.52 -12.01 9.08
CA ARG A 37 30.09 -12.29 10.40
C ARG A 37 29.09 -12.92 11.38
N TYR A 38 27.82 -12.51 11.29
CA TYR A 38 26.72 -13.05 12.10
C TYR A 38 25.58 -13.46 11.18
N TYR A 39 25.12 -14.71 11.31
CA TYR A 39 24.04 -15.23 10.49
C TYR A 39 23.31 -16.36 11.20
N PHE A 40 22.11 -16.66 10.72
CA PHE A 40 21.33 -17.85 11.08
C PHE A 40 20.73 -18.47 9.81
N TRP A 41 20.14 -19.65 9.94
CA TRP A 41 19.57 -20.38 8.82
C TRP A 41 18.04 -20.38 8.86
N VAL A 42 17.43 -20.16 7.70
CA VAL A 42 15.99 -20.38 7.48
C VAL A 42 15.84 -21.13 6.16
N LYS A 43 15.23 -22.32 6.19
CA LYS A 43 15.03 -23.17 4.99
C LYS A 43 16.33 -23.34 4.16
N ASP A 44 17.44 -23.62 4.83
CA ASP A 44 18.77 -23.80 4.23
C ASP A 44 19.30 -22.56 3.46
N VAL A 45 18.77 -21.38 3.77
CA VAL A 45 19.29 -20.08 3.31
C VAL A 45 19.92 -19.35 4.49
N ARG A 46 21.10 -18.77 4.28
CA ARG A 46 21.77 -17.93 5.28
C ARG A 46 21.16 -16.53 5.29
N HIS A 47 20.73 -16.10 6.47
CA HIS A 47 20.25 -14.75 6.72
C HIS A 47 21.27 -14.00 7.57
N GLU A 48 21.78 -12.90 7.04
CA GLU A 48 22.71 -12.02 7.76
C GLU A 48 22.00 -11.31 8.92
N LEU A 49 22.71 -11.16 10.03
CA LEU A 49 22.27 -10.44 11.21
C LEU A 49 23.09 -9.17 11.37
N GLN A 50 22.41 -8.02 11.34
CA GLN A 50 23.06 -6.73 11.56
C GLN A 50 23.22 -6.46 13.07
N LEU A 51 24.45 -6.50 13.58
CA LEU A 51 24.73 -6.25 15.00
C LEU A 51 24.38 -4.81 15.41
N ASP A 52 23.64 -4.64 16.51
CA ASP A 52 23.51 -3.36 17.20
C ASP A 52 24.69 -3.14 18.15
N THR A 53 25.55 -2.21 17.79
CA THR A 53 26.77 -1.85 18.52
C THR A 53 26.55 -0.86 19.66
N SER A 54 25.30 -0.46 19.91
CA SER A 54 24.94 0.55 20.91
C SER A 54 24.24 -0.03 22.14
N VAL A 55 23.87 -1.31 22.12
CA VAL A 55 23.09 -1.96 23.18
C VAL A 55 23.51 -3.42 23.40
N VAL A 56 23.33 -3.91 24.63
CA VAL A 56 23.55 -5.33 24.99
C VAL A 56 22.41 -5.84 25.87
N LEU A 57 22.02 -7.09 25.66
CA LEU A 57 21.03 -7.80 26.48
C LEU A 57 21.74 -8.63 27.56
N PHE A 58 21.24 -8.61 28.79
CA PHE A 58 21.66 -9.56 29.82
C PHE A 58 20.53 -9.96 30.79
N ILE A 59 20.66 -11.12 31.41
CA ILE A 59 19.75 -11.70 32.41
C ILE A 59 20.57 -11.95 33.68
N ARG A 60 20.06 -11.59 34.86
CA ARG A 60 20.80 -11.80 36.12
C ARG A 60 20.46 -13.13 36.79
N GLU A 61 21.43 -13.75 37.44
CA GLU A 61 21.30 -15.03 38.16
C GLU A 61 20.30 -14.93 39.33
N ALA A 62 20.27 -13.82 40.06
CA ALA A 62 19.30 -13.60 41.15
C ALA A 62 17.85 -13.58 40.64
N ASP A 63 17.64 -13.15 39.40
CA ASP A 63 16.33 -13.14 38.75
C ASP A 63 15.96 -14.58 38.27
N VAL A 64 16.94 -15.45 37.99
CA VAL A 64 16.74 -16.88 37.68
C VAL A 64 16.47 -17.73 38.94
N ILE A 65 17.07 -17.41 40.09
CA ILE A 65 16.85 -18.14 41.35
C ILE A 65 15.44 -17.90 41.91
N ALA A 66 14.91 -16.68 41.76
CA ALA A 66 13.51 -16.37 42.10
C ALA A 66 12.50 -17.23 41.31
N MET A 67 12.88 -17.72 40.13
CA MET A 67 12.07 -18.60 39.28
C MET A 67 12.08 -20.07 39.74
N ARG A 68 13.02 -20.49 40.59
CA ARG A 68 13.09 -21.88 41.10
C ARG A 68 12.28 -22.13 42.37
N GLY A 69 11.62 -21.12 42.93
CA GLY A 69 10.69 -21.32 44.04
C GLY A 69 9.98 -20.05 44.49
N ALA A 70 8.74 -19.84 44.05
CA ALA A 70 7.80 -18.92 44.69
C ALA A 70 6.34 -19.20 44.28
N ASP A 71 5.56 -19.75 45.23
CA ASP A 71 4.10 -19.85 45.19
C ASP A 71 3.40 -18.68 45.94
N ASP A 72 3.98 -17.46 45.98
CA ASP A 72 3.31 -16.30 46.61
C ASP A 72 3.67 -14.94 45.98
N PRO A 73 2.77 -14.38 45.13
CA PRO A 73 2.93 -13.08 44.47
C PRO A 73 3.02 -11.85 45.41
N ALA A 74 2.62 -11.95 46.69
CA ALA A 74 2.56 -10.79 47.59
C ALA A 74 3.92 -10.37 48.16
N ALA A 75 4.89 -11.30 48.27
CA ALA A 75 6.22 -11.02 48.82
C ALA A 75 7.12 -10.24 47.85
N VAL A 76 6.92 -10.42 46.53
CA VAL A 76 7.73 -9.79 45.47
C VAL A 76 7.52 -8.27 45.38
N TRP A 77 6.33 -7.78 45.76
CA TRP A 77 5.98 -6.37 45.66
C TRP A 77 6.63 -5.48 46.75
N SER A 78 7.02 -6.07 47.89
CA SER A 78 7.61 -5.32 49.01
C SER A 78 9.09 -4.97 48.78
N GLU A 79 9.83 -5.82 48.06
CA GLU A 79 11.28 -5.70 47.88
C GLU A 79 11.66 -4.70 46.78
N LEU A 80 10.77 -4.49 45.81
CA LEU A 80 10.94 -3.53 44.71
C LEU A 80 10.99 -2.07 45.17
N LYS A 81 10.47 -1.74 46.36
CA LYS A 81 10.45 -0.36 46.86
C LYS A 81 11.74 0.09 47.55
N LYS A 82 12.71 -0.80 47.80
CA LYS A 82 13.82 -0.50 48.71
C LYS A 82 15.09 0.10 48.10
N ASN A 83 15.33 0.04 46.79
CA ASN A 83 16.60 0.55 46.23
C ASN A 83 16.42 1.27 44.88
N HIS A 84 16.55 2.61 44.90
CA HIS A 84 16.91 3.44 43.73
C HIS A 84 18.20 4.21 44.05
N PRO A 85 19.16 4.24 43.12
CA PRO A 85 19.51 5.50 42.47
C PRO A 85 19.65 5.38 40.93
N GLU A 86 19.25 6.44 40.23
CA GLU A 86 19.25 6.66 38.75
C GLU A 86 20.43 7.58 38.30
N PRO A 87 20.67 7.94 37.00
CA PRO A 87 20.46 7.31 35.67
C PRO A 87 21.67 7.50 34.67
N PRO A 88 21.61 7.13 33.36
CA PRO A 88 21.06 8.04 32.31
C PRO A 88 20.01 7.41 31.36
N GLN A 89 19.01 8.23 31.02
CA GLN A 89 17.83 8.02 30.15
C GLN A 89 18.23 7.80 28.66
N ARG A 90 17.49 7.12 27.77
CA ARG A 90 16.03 6.96 27.56
C ARG A 90 15.69 5.53 27.07
N LEU A 91 14.85 4.81 27.81
CA LEU A 91 14.40 3.43 27.50
C LEU A 91 12.90 3.26 27.80
N ALA A 92 12.00 3.96 27.08
CA ALA A 92 10.59 3.98 27.45
C ALA A 92 9.55 3.81 26.31
N LYS A 93 9.90 3.30 25.12
CA LYS A 93 8.89 3.16 24.04
C LYS A 93 8.85 1.88 23.21
N LEU A 94 9.65 0.85 23.51
CA LEU A 94 9.69 -0.37 22.67
C LEU A 94 9.01 -1.61 23.28
N THR A 95 8.38 -1.53 24.46
CA THR A 95 7.81 -2.71 25.14
C THR A 95 6.43 -2.48 25.78
N SER A 96 5.69 -1.44 25.40
CA SER A 96 4.49 -1.02 26.15
C SER A 96 3.33 -2.04 26.19
N ASN A 97 3.39 -3.18 25.49
CA ASN A 97 2.33 -4.21 25.47
C ASN A 97 2.79 -5.66 25.76
N LEU A 98 3.96 -5.91 26.36
CA LEU A 98 4.33 -7.28 26.74
C LEU A 98 3.63 -7.69 28.05
N LYS A 99 2.49 -8.37 27.95
CA LYS A 99 2.02 -9.34 28.95
C LYS A 99 1.47 -10.59 28.28
N ALA A 100 2.18 -11.70 28.49
CA ALA A 100 1.62 -13.05 28.57
C ALA A 100 2.57 -13.86 29.47
N ASP A 101 2.28 -13.82 30.76
CA ASP A 101 2.48 -14.90 31.73
C ASP A 101 3.95 -15.21 32.15
N ASP A 102 4.53 -14.17 32.79
CA ASP A 102 5.69 -14.04 33.71
C ASP A 102 7.15 -14.40 33.26
N PRO A 103 7.80 -13.48 32.50
CA PRO A 103 9.21 -13.45 32.11
C PRO A 103 10.11 -12.56 33.00
N SER A 104 10.22 -12.82 34.31
CA SER A 104 10.79 -11.86 35.28
C SER A 104 12.33 -11.64 35.25
N ARG A 105 12.77 -10.86 34.23
CA ARG A 105 13.82 -9.79 34.22
C ARG A 105 15.02 -9.99 33.28
N MET A 106 14.76 -9.67 32.00
CA MET A 106 15.78 -9.31 31.01
C MET A 106 16.12 -7.81 31.09
N TRP A 107 17.39 -7.45 30.93
CA TRP A 107 17.89 -6.09 30.98
C TRP A 107 18.58 -5.73 29.66
N ILE A 108 18.26 -4.56 29.11
CA ILE A 108 18.96 -3.99 27.95
C ILE A 108 19.75 -2.77 28.44
N ALA A 109 21.06 -2.80 28.29
CA ALA A 109 21.94 -1.69 28.62
C ALA A 109 22.34 -0.92 27.35
N SER A 110 22.05 0.38 27.32
CA SER A 110 22.61 1.29 26.31
C SER A 110 24.04 1.65 26.67
N LEU A 111 24.90 1.63 25.66
CA LEU A 111 26.31 1.95 25.78
C LEU A 111 26.51 3.45 25.54
N SER A 112 27.46 4.03 26.27
CA SER A 112 27.74 5.49 26.20
C SER A 112 28.28 5.96 24.84
N ARG A 113 28.68 5.02 23.97
CA ARG A 113 29.13 5.22 22.60
C ARG A 113 28.93 3.92 21.81
N GLU A 114 28.98 3.99 20.49
CA GLU A 114 29.05 2.78 19.65
C GLU A 114 30.39 2.07 19.83
N HIS A 115 30.35 0.75 19.84
CA HIS A 115 31.49 -0.14 19.98
C HIS A 115 31.75 -0.92 18.69
N GLY A 116 33.02 -1.25 18.38
CA GLY A 116 33.28 -2.12 17.23
C GLY A 116 32.72 -3.53 17.47
N PRO A 117 32.50 -4.36 16.43
CA PRO A 117 32.03 -5.74 16.60
C PRO A 117 32.90 -6.59 17.54
N ASN A 118 34.23 -6.40 17.52
CA ASN A 118 35.15 -7.08 18.44
C ASN A 118 34.94 -6.64 19.90
N ASP A 119 34.66 -5.36 20.12
CA ASP A 119 34.41 -4.81 21.46
C ASP A 119 33.09 -5.34 22.01
N MET A 120 32.07 -5.52 21.15
CA MET A 120 30.79 -6.11 21.52
C MET A 120 30.92 -7.59 21.88
N GLU A 121 31.71 -8.37 21.13
CA GLU A 121 32.00 -9.76 21.46
C GLU A 121 32.71 -9.88 22.82
N GLN A 122 33.71 -9.03 23.07
CA GLN A 122 34.40 -9.00 24.37
C GLN A 122 33.47 -8.59 25.50
N LEU A 123 32.64 -7.56 25.31
CA LEU A 123 31.68 -7.12 26.32
C LEU A 123 30.67 -8.22 26.68
N VAL A 124 30.12 -8.91 25.68
CA VAL A 124 29.20 -10.04 25.91
C VAL A 124 29.91 -11.17 26.63
N ALA A 125 31.17 -11.46 26.29
CA ALA A 125 31.97 -12.47 26.99
C ALA A 125 32.25 -12.10 28.44
N ASP A 126 32.63 -10.85 28.73
CA ASP A 126 32.88 -10.35 30.08
C ASP A 126 31.61 -10.41 30.95
N LEU A 127 30.46 -10.01 30.39
CA LEU A 127 29.17 -10.12 31.07
C LEU A 127 28.79 -11.59 31.32
N ALA A 128 28.98 -12.47 30.35
CA ALA A 128 28.66 -13.89 30.49
C ALA A 128 29.56 -14.62 31.51
N ALA A 129 30.76 -14.09 31.78
CA ALA A 129 31.70 -14.62 32.77
C ALA A 129 31.37 -14.20 34.21
N ASP A 130 30.49 -13.20 34.41
CA ASP A 130 30.07 -12.76 35.74
C ASP A 130 29.04 -13.76 36.33
N ASP A 131 29.32 -14.27 37.53
CA ASP A 131 28.45 -15.23 38.22
C ASP A 131 27.04 -14.69 38.51
N SER A 132 26.88 -13.36 38.57
CA SER A 132 25.61 -12.69 38.74
C SER A 132 24.80 -12.57 37.44
N VAL A 133 25.35 -12.96 36.30
CA VAL A 133 24.70 -12.95 34.99
C VAL A 133 24.42 -14.39 34.57
N ALA A 134 23.15 -14.67 34.27
CA ALA A 134 22.69 -15.96 33.77
C ALA A 134 22.83 -16.09 32.25
N PHE A 135 22.76 -14.97 31.52
CA PHE A 135 22.93 -14.93 30.07
C PHE A 135 23.24 -13.50 29.62
N ALA A 136 24.12 -13.34 28.63
CA ALA A 136 24.40 -12.08 27.96
C ALA A 136 24.44 -12.32 26.44
N ALA A 137 23.85 -11.41 25.66
CA ALA A 137 23.74 -11.58 24.22
C ALA A 137 23.77 -10.24 23.45
N PRO A 138 24.20 -10.28 22.18
CA PRO A 138 24.00 -9.16 21.27
C PRO A 138 22.52 -8.90 20.98
N ILE A 139 22.23 -7.68 20.56
CA ILE A 139 20.96 -7.32 19.93
C ILE A 139 21.23 -7.11 18.45
N PHE A 140 20.31 -7.58 17.60
CA PHE A 140 20.42 -7.39 16.16
C PHE A 140 19.33 -6.43 15.66
N LYS A 141 19.70 -5.58 14.70
CA LYS A 141 18.82 -4.62 14.05
C LYS A 141 18.03 -5.30 12.93
N THR A 142 16.77 -4.91 12.80
CA THR A 142 15.94 -5.18 11.62
C THR A 142 15.17 -3.92 11.27
N ASP A 143 14.62 -3.85 10.06
CA ASP A 143 13.80 -2.73 9.61
C ASP A 143 12.53 -2.52 10.45
N LEU A 144 12.10 -3.55 11.19
CA LEU A 144 10.89 -3.54 12.02
C LEU A 144 11.17 -3.36 13.52
N GLY A 145 12.44 -3.22 13.92
CA GLY A 145 12.86 -3.09 15.31
C GLY A 145 13.90 -4.15 15.71
N PRO A 146 14.34 -4.16 16.98
CA PRO A 146 15.36 -5.08 17.45
C PRO A 146 14.84 -6.53 17.49
N THR A 147 15.72 -7.47 17.18
CA THR A 147 15.51 -8.90 17.44
C THR A 147 16.43 -9.31 18.58
N LEU A 148 15.84 -9.90 19.62
CA LEU A 148 16.55 -10.29 20.84
C LEU A 148 16.73 -11.80 20.88
N MET A 149 17.94 -12.25 21.21
CA MET A 149 18.25 -13.66 21.37
C MET A 149 17.96 -14.13 22.80
N MET A 150 17.29 -15.28 22.92
CA MET A 150 17.01 -15.94 24.19
C MET A 150 18.03 -17.06 24.47
N PRO A 151 18.24 -17.48 25.73
CA PRO A 151 19.22 -18.53 26.11
C PRO A 151 18.81 -19.95 25.69
N HIS A 152 18.02 -20.10 24.63
CA HIS A 152 17.50 -21.37 24.16
C HIS A 152 17.69 -21.53 22.66
N ILE A 153 17.81 -22.78 22.21
CA ILE A 153 17.77 -23.18 20.80
C ILE A 153 16.45 -23.89 20.57
N VAL A 154 15.76 -23.56 19.49
CA VAL A 154 14.60 -24.32 19.00
C VAL A 154 15.08 -25.16 17.84
N ALA A 155 14.85 -26.46 17.89
CA ALA A 155 15.28 -27.37 16.85
C ALA A 155 14.19 -28.38 16.50
N ARG A 156 14.07 -28.69 15.22
CA ARG A 156 13.26 -29.81 14.74
C ARG A 156 14.16 -30.92 14.23
N TYR A 157 13.96 -32.13 14.73
CA TYR A 157 14.76 -33.29 14.34
C TYR A 157 14.07 -34.15 13.27
N GLN A 158 14.88 -34.87 12.49
CA GLN A 158 14.42 -35.75 11.41
C GLN A 158 13.46 -36.83 11.88
N ALA A 159 12.54 -37.23 11.00
CA ALA A 159 11.57 -38.29 11.31
C ALA A 159 12.28 -39.64 11.52
N GLY A 160 11.79 -40.43 12.48
CA GLY A 160 12.32 -41.76 12.77
C GLY A 160 13.49 -41.81 13.76
N LEU A 161 14.02 -40.66 14.20
CA LEU A 161 15.01 -40.61 15.27
C LEU A 161 14.36 -40.81 16.65
N SER A 162 14.99 -41.61 17.51
CA SER A 162 14.61 -41.73 18.92
C SER A 162 15.07 -40.52 19.73
N HIS A 163 14.44 -40.26 20.87
CA HIS A 163 14.86 -39.17 21.76
C HIS A 163 16.32 -39.34 22.22
N ASP A 164 16.81 -40.56 22.39
CA ASP A 164 18.20 -40.81 22.79
C ASP A 164 19.17 -40.47 21.66
N GLN A 165 18.84 -40.78 20.40
CA GLN A 165 19.66 -40.37 19.24
C GLN A 165 19.76 -38.85 19.12
N VAL A 166 18.65 -38.15 19.38
CA VAL A 166 18.63 -36.68 19.37
C VAL A 166 19.41 -36.10 20.55
N LYS A 167 19.30 -36.67 21.76
CA LYS A 167 20.12 -36.30 22.93
C LYS A 167 21.61 -36.47 22.65
N ASP A 168 21.99 -37.60 22.05
CA ASP A 168 23.36 -37.88 21.67
C ASP A 168 23.87 -36.84 20.67
N ALA A 169 23.08 -36.51 19.63
CA ALA A 169 23.43 -35.48 18.66
C ALA A 169 23.62 -34.08 19.30
N ILE A 170 22.73 -33.71 20.22
CA ILE A 170 22.83 -32.45 20.97
C ILE A 170 24.07 -32.44 21.86
N SER A 171 24.32 -33.49 22.63
CA SER A 171 25.44 -33.55 23.59
C SER A 171 26.82 -33.46 22.93
N ARG A 172 26.94 -33.85 21.64
CA ARG A 172 28.16 -33.68 20.85
C ARG A 172 28.47 -32.21 20.52
N THR A 173 27.47 -31.33 20.57
CA THR A 173 27.57 -29.93 20.14
C THR A 173 27.39 -28.97 21.31
N VAL A 174 26.49 -29.30 22.24
CA VAL A 174 26.12 -28.48 23.40
C VAL A 174 26.24 -29.34 24.66
N ALA A 175 27.40 -29.27 25.31
CA ALA A 175 27.66 -30.03 26.52
C ALA A 175 26.79 -29.54 27.69
N GLY A 176 26.19 -30.48 28.44
CA GLY A 176 25.38 -30.14 29.62
C GLY A 176 24.03 -29.49 29.31
N ALA A 177 23.58 -29.49 28.05
CA ALA A 177 22.30 -28.92 27.67
C ALA A 177 21.13 -29.63 28.38
N MET A 178 20.15 -28.85 28.83
CA MET A 178 18.88 -29.39 29.30
C MET A 178 17.88 -29.35 28.15
N ILE A 179 17.19 -30.47 27.90
CA ILE A 179 16.25 -30.57 26.78
C ILE A 179 14.84 -30.66 27.32
N ASP A 180 14.01 -29.71 26.89
CA ASP A 180 12.59 -29.68 27.16
C ASP A 180 11.84 -30.27 25.96
N TRP A 181 11.24 -31.44 26.21
CA TRP A 181 10.43 -32.17 25.27
C TRP A 181 8.99 -31.70 25.47
N GLU A 182 8.53 -30.79 24.61
CA GLU A 182 7.19 -30.15 24.59
C GLU A 182 6.95 -28.96 25.53
N HIS A 183 6.91 -27.76 24.91
CA HIS A 183 6.13 -26.61 25.40
C HIS A 183 5.52 -25.75 24.26
N LEU A 184 5.71 -26.16 22.98
CA LEU A 184 5.29 -25.39 21.79
C LEU A 184 4.16 -26.04 20.97
N GLY A 185 3.69 -27.24 21.35
CA GLY A 185 2.57 -27.92 20.66
C GLY A 185 2.89 -28.41 19.23
N MET A 186 4.16 -28.52 18.85
CA MET A 186 4.59 -28.93 17.50
C MET A 186 5.32 -30.28 17.51
N PRO A 187 5.02 -31.19 16.57
CA PRO A 187 5.67 -32.50 16.51
C PRO A 187 7.16 -32.39 16.17
N ARG A 188 7.99 -33.18 16.86
CA ARG A 188 9.44 -33.28 16.67
C ARG A 188 10.22 -31.98 16.91
N VAL A 189 9.63 -31.04 17.64
CA VAL A 189 10.30 -29.79 18.02
C VAL A 189 10.73 -29.88 19.48
N VAL A 190 11.99 -29.56 19.73
CA VAL A 190 12.57 -29.49 21.08
C VAL A 190 13.05 -28.08 21.38
N LYS A 191 12.90 -27.68 22.65
CA LYS A 191 13.55 -26.49 23.18
C LYS A 191 14.78 -26.94 23.96
N ILE A 192 15.95 -26.49 23.55
CA ILE A 192 17.24 -26.86 24.14
C ILE A 192 17.75 -25.66 24.94
N GLN A 193 17.81 -25.82 26.26
CA GLN A 193 18.51 -24.88 27.13
C GLN A 193 20.01 -25.12 26.99
N SER A 194 20.72 -24.15 26.41
CA SER A 194 22.17 -24.22 26.31
C SER A 194 22.82 -23.97 27.68
N ALA A 195 23.99 -24.57 27.89
CA ALA A 195 24.82 -24.31 29.05
C ALA A 195 25.66 -23.03 28.90
N THR A 196 25.82 -22.51 27.68
CA THR A 196 26.53 -21.25 27.49
C THR A 196 25.69 -20.07 27.98
N LYS A 197 26.37 -19.14 28.66
CA LYS A 197 25.82 -17.83 29.05
C LYS A 197 26.05 -16.77 27.95
N ASN A 198 26.78 -17.08 26.88
CA ASN A 198 27.18 -16.13 25.84
C ASN A 198 26.35 -16.31 24.56
N GLY A 199 25.65 -15.27 24.13
CA GLY A 199 24.79 -15.29 22.95
C GLY A 199 25.53 -15.46 21.62
N PHE A 200 26.78 -15.00 21.48
CA PHE A 200 27.58 -15.27 20.27
C PHE A 200 27.98 -16.74 20.18
N GLU A 201 28.36 -17.34 21.30
CA GLU A 201 28.62 -18.78 21.37
C GLU A 201 27.34 -19.58 21.10
N LEU A 202 26.20 -19.15 21.67
CA LEU A 202 24.88 -19.73 21.41
C LEU A 202 24.56 -19.74 19.92
N LEU A 203 24.70 -18.61 19.24
CA LEU A 203 24.48 -18.49 17.79
C LEU A 203 25.39 -19.44 17.01
N HIS A 204 26.66 -19.53 17.39
CA HIS A 204 27.62 -20.42 16.77
C HIS A 204 27.22 -21.90 16.91
N VAL A 205 26.92 -22.35 18.13
CA VAL A 205 26.52 -23.76 18.37
C VAL A 205 25.18 -24.10 17.73
N THR A 206 24.27 -23.13 17.61
CA THR A 206 23.03 -23.32 16.85
C THR A 206 23.32 -23.57 15.38
N ASN A 207 24.22 -22.80 14.77
CA ASN A 207 24.60 -22.99 13.37
C ASN A 207 25.29 -24.35 13.15
N LEU A 208 26.05 -24.85 14.14
CA LEU A 208 26.59 -26.21 14.11
C LEU A 208 25.50 -27.29 14.18
N LEU A 209 24.52 -27.12 15.08
CA LEU A 209 23.38 -28.04 15.19
C LEU A 209 22.56 -28.10 13.91
N HIS A 210 22.33 -26.96 13.25
CA HIS A 210 21.62 -26.92 11.96
C HIS A 210 22.35 -27.73 10.87
N GLY A 211 23.68 -27.73 10.88
CA GLY A 211 24.49 -28.49 9.91
C GLY A 211 24.54 -30.01 10.15
N LEU A 212 23.94 -30.51 11.24
CA LEU A 212 23.90 -31.94 11.54
C LEU A 212 22.77 -32.63 10.78
N PRO A 213 22.99 -33.85 10.23
CA PRO A 213 21.97 -34.57 9.47
C PRO A 213 20.75 -34.98 10.32
N GLU A 214 20.87 -34.98 11.65
CA GLU A 214 19.77 -35.29 12.57
C GLU A 214 18.70 -34.18 12.66
N PHE A 215 18.99 -32.96 12.17
CA PHE A 215 18.08 -31.82 12.30
C PHE A 215 17.53 -31.38 10.93
N GLU A 216 16.23 -31.06 10.91
CA GLU A 216 15.59 -30.32 9.81
C GLU A 216 15.90 -28.83 9.93
N PHE A 217 15.91 -28.31 11.16
CA PHE A 217 16.40 -26.97 11.47
C PHE A 217 16.84 -26.88 12.92
N ALA A 218 17.74 -25.93 13.20
CA ALA A 218 18.03 -25.43 14.54
C ALA A 218 18.24 -23.92 14.45
N GLU A 219 17.56 -23.17 15.31
CA GLU A 219 17.66 -21.71 15.35
C GLU A 219 17.66 -21.20 16.80
N PRO A 220 18.27 -20.03 17.07
CA PRO A 220 18.14 -19.42 18.38
C PRO A 220 16.66 -19.10 18.63
N SER A 221 16.22 -19.22 19.87
CA SER A 221 14.90 -18.71 20.22
C SER A 221 14.96 -17.18 20.19
N TRP A 222 14.13 -16.58 19.34
CA TRP A 222 14.07 -15.14 19.16
C TRP A 222 12.88 -14.52 19.88
N ILE A 223 13.06 -13.34 20.46
CA ILE A 223 12.00 -12.35 20.57
C ILE A 223 12.11 -11.47 19.33
N VAL A 224 11.12 -11.55 18.45
CA VAL A 224 11.07 -10.80 17.21
C VAL A 224 10.24 -9.53 17.38
N SER A 225 10.68 -8.45 16.76
CA SER A 225 9.83 -7.26 16.58
C SER A 225 8.84 -7.51 15.44
N GLY A 226 7.56 -7.28 15.69
CA GLY A 226 6.50 -7.31 14.69
C GLY A 226 5.70 -6.02 14.74
N LYS A 227 5.23 -5.55 13.58
CA LYS A 227 4.30 -4.42 13.50
C LYS A 227 2.88 -4.97 13.40
N SER A 228 2.01 -4.64 14.37
CA SER A 228 0.57 -4.77 14.16
C SER A 228 0.19 -3.79 13.05
N MET A 229 -0.30 -4.28 11.92
CA MET A 229 -0.74 -3.45 10.81
C MET A 229 -1.96 -2.64 11.26
N GLY A 230 -1.73 -1.46 11.84
CA GLY A 230 -2.80 -0.50 12.07
C GLY A 230 -3.24 0.01 10.71
N ILE A 231 -4.48 -0.30 10.35
CA ILE A 231 -5.13 0.18 9.13
C ILE A 231 -5.05 1.72 9.08
N VAL A 232 -4.65 2.31 7.95
CA VAL A 232 -4.63 3.77 7.75
C VAL A 232 -6.06 4.31 7.78
N ILE A 233 -6.46 4.81 8.94
CA ILE A 233 -7.70 5.58 9.12
C ILE A 233 -7.36 7.07 8.95
N PRO A 234 -7.91 7.74 7.91
CA PRO A 234 -7.69 9.16 7.72
C PRO A 234 -8.19 10.02 8.89
N ASN A 235 -7.55 11.16 9.12
CA ASN A 235 -7.91 12.10 10.20
C ASN A 235 -9.08 13.05 9.84
N ASP A 236 -9.72 12.81 8.71
CA ASP A 236 -10.79 13.60 8.10
C ASP A 236 -12.10 13.45 8.91
N PRO A 237 -12.72 14.54 9.42
CA PRO A 237 -13.84 14.44 10.37
C PRO A 237 -15.08 13.68 9.86
N GLY A 238 -15.28 13.62 8.55
CA GLY A 238 -16.37 12.90 7.91
C GLY A 238 -16.06 11.44 7.60
N PHE A 239 -14.81 10.98 7.74
CA PHE A 239 -14.40 9.64 7.32
C PHE A 239 -15.20 8.51 7.99
N GLY A 240 -15.53 8.67 9.28
CA GLY A 240 -16.34 7.68 10.01
C GLY A 240 -17.75 7.44 9.43
N LEU A 241 -18.25 8.34 8.58
CA LEU A 241 -19.53 8.23 7.88
C LEU A 241 -19.40 7.67 6.45
N GLN A 242 -18.17 7.57 5.91
CA GLN A 242 -17.92 7.09 4.54
C GLN A 242 -17.91 5.56 4.49
N TRP A 243 -19.08 4.95 4.72
CA TRP A 243 -19.25 3.49 4.74
C TRP A 243 -18.68 2.83 3.48
N GLY A 244 -18.83 3.45 2.31
CA GLY A 244 -18.35 2.89 1.05
C GLY A 244 -16.83 2.70 0.98
N LEU A 245 -16.07 3.46 1.77
CA LEU A 245 -14.62 3.30 1.92
C LEU A 245 -14.25 2.34 3.05
N HIS A 246 -15.02 2.38 4.16
CA HIS A 246 -14.80 1.55 5.33
C HIS A 246 -16.10 1.34 6.12
N ASN A 247 -16.72 0.17 5.96
CA ASN A 247 -17.97 -0.23 6.57
C ASN A 247 -17.71 -1.12 7.79
N THR A 248 -17.81 -0.51 8.96
CA THR A 248 -17.72 -1.16 10.27
C THR A 248 -19.10 -1.55 10.82
N GLY A 249 -20.12 -1.60 9.96
CA GLY A 249 -21.52 -1.78 10.35
C GLY A 249 -22.18 -0.50 10.86
N GLN A 250 -21.55 0.65 10.63
CA GLN A 250 -22.11 1.95 11.00
C GLN A 250 -23.38 2.23 10.20
N SER A 251 -24.29 3.00 10.79
CA SER A 251 -25.52 3.45 10.13
C SER A 251 -26.38 2.30 9.55
N GLY A 252 -26.30 1.10 10.11
CA GLY A 252 -27.08 -0.07 9.69
C GLY A 252 -26.53 -0.83 8.49
N GLY A 253 -25.26 -0.61 8.11
CA GLY A 253 -24.57 -1.41 7.10
C GLY A 253 -24.14 -2.79 7.61
N PHE A 254 -23.65 -3.62 6.69
CA PHE A 254 -22.99 -4.87 7.02
C PHE A 254 -21.48 -4.71 6.96
N ASN A 255 -20.79 -5.19 7.99
CA ASN A 255 -19.33 -5.12 8.07
C ASN A 255 -18.69 -5.65 6.79
N ASP A 256 -17.65 -4.96 6.32
CA ASP A 256 -16.82 -5.37 5.18
C ASP A 256 -17.54 -5.38 3.82
N VAL A 257 -18.74 -4.77 3.75
CA VAL A 257 -19.41 -4.45 2.50
C VAL A 257 -19.04 -3.02 2.08
N ASP A 258 -17.84 -2.90 1.52
CA ASP A 258 -17.20 -1.67 1.08
C ASP A 258 -16.09 -1.97 0.05
N ILE A 259 -15.26 -0.98 -0.29
CA ILE A 259 -14.14 -1.20 -1.21
C ILE A 259 -12.81 -1.56 -0.52
N ASN A 260 -12.73 -1.69 0.80
CA ASN A 260 -11.47 -1.78 1.57
C ASN A 260 -10.49 -0.63 1.27
N GLY A 261 -10.94 0.61 1.39
CA GLY A 261 -10.11 1.80 1.14
C GLY A 261 -8.88 1.83 2.05
N PRO A 262 -9.05 1.83 3.37
CA PRO A 262 -7.95 1.87 4.33
C PRO A 262 -6.88 0.79 4.15
N GLU A 263 -7.29 -0.45 3.90
CA GLU A 263 -6.39 -1.57 3.65
C GLU A 263 -5.63 -1.39 2.34
N ALA A 264 -6.25 -0.79 1.33
CA ALA A 264 -5.59 -0.48 0.06
C ALA A 264 -4.55 0.64 0.22
N TRP A 265 -4.83 1.65 1.05
CA TRP A 265 -3.93 2.78 1.27
C TRP A 265 -2.67 2.42 2.08
N ASP A 266 -2.69 1.28 2.78
CA ASP A 266 -1.51 0.71 3.43
C ASP A 266 -0.57 -0.05 2.49
N LEU A 267 -1.01 -0.34 1.26
CA LEU A 267 -0.20 -1.06 0.28
C LEU A 267 0.79 -0.11 -0.40
N PRO A 268 2.03 -0.57 -0.68
CA PRO A 268 3.02 0.29 -1.31
C PRO A 268 2.60 0.65 -2.73
N VAL A 269 2.68 1.93 -3.08
CA VAL A 269 2.44 2.47 -4.42
C VAL A 269 3.62 3.34 -4.84
N THR A 270 3.74 3.57 -6.15
CA THR A 270 4.69 4.53 -6.69
C THR A 270 4.30 5.96 -6.30
N SER A 271 5.27 6.88 -6.42
CA SER A 271 5.02 8.30 -6.16
C SER A 271 4.51 9.06 -7.39
N ARG A 272 4.58 8.43 -8.58
CA ARG A 272 3.98 8.92 -9.82
C ARG A 272 2.49 9.24 -9.65
N GLY A 273 2.12 10.45 -10.08
CA GLY A 273 0.74 10.91 -10.06
C GLY A 273 -0.12 10.21 -11.11
N VAL A 274 -1.36 9.86 -10.73
CA VAL A 274 -2.39 9.39 -11.67
C VAL A 274 -3.50 10.43 -11.72
N THR A 275 -3.88 10.85 -12.91
CA THR A 275 -4.92 11.85 -13.15
C THR A 275 -6.18 11.17 -13.67
N VAL A 276 -7.30 11.43 -13.01
CA VAL A 276 -8.63 11.03 -13.46
C VAL A 276 -9.36 12.23 -14.05
N LEU A 277 -9.69 12.15 -15.34
CA LEU A 277 -10.48 13.18 -16.02
C LEU A 277 -11.97 12.97 -15.75
N VAL A 278 -12.60 13.94 -15.11
CA VAL A 278 -14.04 13.96 -14.82
C VAL A 278 -14.77 14.65 -15.98
N LEU A 279 -15.54 13.88 -16.75
CA LEU A 279 -16.44 14.38 -17.79
C LEU A 279 -17.82 14.63 -17.16
N ASP A 280 -18.13 15.88 -16.86
CA ASP A 280 -19.32 16.23 -16.07
C ASP A 280 -19.78 17.68 -16.33
N ASP A 281 -20.58 18.25 -15.42
CA ASP A 281 -21.02 19.65 -15.42
C ASP A 281 -19.94 20.65 -14.91
N GLY A 282 -18.75 20.15 -14.57
CA GLY A 282 -17.60 20.94 -14.14
C GLY A 282 -17.18 20.66 -12.69
N VAL A 283 -15.89 20.84 -12.42
CA VAL A 283 -15.31 20.57 -11.10
C VAL A 283 -14.78 21.87 -10.50
N GLN A 284 -15.15 22.16 -9.25
CA GLN A 284 -14.61 23.31 -8.54
C GLN A 284 -13.10 23.15 -8.28
N ARG A 285 -12.29 23.84 -9.09
CA ARG A 285 -10.83 23.72 -9.13
C ARG A 285 -10.11 24.13 -7.84
N ASN A 286 -10.74 24.98 -7.04
CA ASN A 286 -10.16 25.53 -5.81
C ASN A 286 -10.83 24.97 -4.54
N HIS A 287 -11.54 23.84 -4.64
CA HIS A 287 -12.09 23.18 -3.46
C HIS A 287 -10.92 22.77 -2.53
N PRO A 288 -10.94 23.14 -1.24
CA PRO A 288 -9.81 22.92 -0.33
C PRO A 288 -9.48 21.43 -0.13
N ASP A 289 -10.52 20.60 -0.24
CA ASP A 289 -10.43 19.16 -0.03
C ASP A 289 -10.21 18.34 -1.32
N LEU A 290 -10.07 18.97 -2.50
CA LEU A 290 -9.82 18.24 -3.75
C LEU A 290 -8.36 18.30 -4.17
N ASN A 291 -7.81 17.17 -4.60
CA ASN A 291 -6.53 17.14 -5.29
C ASN A 291 -6.69 17.46 -6.78
N TYR A 292 -7.10 18.69 -7.08
CA TYR A 292 -7.31 19.13 -8.46
C TYR A 292 -5.97 19.43 -9.17
N ASP A 293 -5.77 18.90 -10.36
CA ASP A 293 -4.63 19.28 -11.21
C ASP A 293 -4.88 20.66 -11.81
N ILE A 294 -4.31 21.68 -11.18
CA ILE A 294 -4.48 23.08 -11.57
C ILE A 294 -4.04 23.38 -13.01
N ARG A 295 -3.20 22.52 -13.61
CA ARG A 295 -2.69 22.68 -14.97
C ARG A 295 -3.78 22.42 -16.02
N PHE A 296 -4.78 21.62 -15.65
CA PHE A 296 -5.72 21.03 -16.59
C PHE A 296 -7.17 21.37 -16.24
N GLY A 297 -8.03 21.42 -17.25
CA GLY A 297 -9.41 21.86 -17.09
C GLY A 297 -9.90 22.58 -18.32
N ARG A 298 -10.98 22.10 -18.94
CA ARG A 298 -11.54 22.70 -20.15
C ARG A 298 -13.06 22.63 -20.19
N ASN A 299 -13.68 23.66 -20.78
CA ASN A 299 -15.12 23.74 -20.98
C ASN A 299 -15.46 23.55 -22.45
N PHE A 300 -16.15 22.44 -22.74
CA PHE A 300 -16.61 22.05 -24.08
C PHE A 300 -18.07 22.43 -24.35
N THR A 301 -18.76 23.09 -23.39
CA THR A 301 -20.14 23.58 -23.59
C THR A 301 -20.22 24.85 -24.44
N VAL A 302 -19.07 25.42 -24.80
CA VAL A 302 -18.92 26.63 -25.60
C VAL A 302 -18.03 26.37 -26.81
N ASP A 303 -18.29 27.07 -27.92
CA ASP A 303 -17.48 27.00 -29.15
C ASP A 303 -16.84 28.37 -29.43
N PRO A 304 -15.49 28.49 -29.48
CA PRO A 304 -14.51 27.41 -29.25
C PRO A 304 -14.44 26.99 -27.78
N PRO A 305 -14.01 25.74 -27.49
CA PRO A 305 -13.83 25.27 -26.12
C PRO A 305 -12.87 26.17 -25.33
N ALA A 306 -13.31 26.61 -24.15
CA ALA A 306 -12.61 27.59 -23.32
C ALA A 306 -11.78 26.93 -22.21
N ASP A 307 -10.65 27.56 -21.86
CA ASP A 307 -9.82 27.10 -20.73
C ASP A 307 -10.58 27.24 -19.41
N GLY A 308 -10.34 26.27 -18.52
CA GLY A 308 -11.10 26.08 -17.29
C GLY A 308 -12.25 25.10 -17.47
N GLY A 309 -12.45 24.20 -16.51
CA GLY A 309 -13.55 23.23 -16.47
C GLY A 309 -14.36 23.36 -15.19
N GLY A 310 -14.47 24.57 -14.65
CA GLY A 310 -15.20 24.82 -13.41
C GLY A 310 -16.71 24.91 -13.65
N PRO A 311 -17.52 24.82 -12.57
CA PRO A 311 -18.94 25.11 -12.65
C PRO A 311 -19.17 26.58 -13.04
N VAL A 312 -20.10 26.81 -13.96
CA VAL A 312 -20.47 28.13 -14.50
C VAL A 312 -21.87 28.53 -14.02
N THR A 313 -22.79 27.59 -13.97
CA THR A 313 -24.20 27.83 -13.60
C THR A 313 -24.50 27.42 -12.15
N PRO A 314 -25.60 27.88 -11.54
CA PRO A 314 -26.06 27.37 -10.25
C PRO A 314 -26.47 25.90 -10.26
N ASN A 315 -26.76 25.32 -11.44
CA ASN A 315 -27.17 23.92 -11.56
C ASN A 315 -25.96 22.98 -11.67
N ASP A 316 -24.78 23.50 -12.02
CA ASP A 316 -23.53 22.74 -12.12
C ASP A 316 -23.06 22.31 -10.71
N ARG A 317 -23.64 21.26 -10.14
CA ARG A 317 -23.40 20.82 -8.75
C ARG A 317 -22.78 19.44 -8.67
N HIS A 318 -22.82 18.69 -9.76
CA HIS A 318 -22.59 17.27 -9.77
C HIS A 318 -21.10 16.91 -9.86
N GLY A 319 -20.36 17.52 -10.79
CA GLY A 319 -18.97 17.18 -11.07
C GLY A 319 -18.03 17.36 -9.89
N THR A 320 -18.28 18.34 -9.01
CA THR A 320 -17.49 18.53 -7.79
C THR A 320 -17.70 17.40 -6.78
N ALA A 321 -18.92 16.90 -6.64
CA ALA A 321 -19.22 15.75 -5.79
C ALA A 321 -18.64 14.45 -6.36
N VAL A 322 -18.73 14.25 -7.67
CA VAL A 322 -18.10 13.14 -8.39
C VAL A 322 -16.58 13.13 -8.19
N ALA A 323 -15.93 14.30 -8.33
CA ALA A 323 -14.49 14.42 -8.14
C ALA A 323 -14.04 14.08 -6.71
N GLY A 324 -14.85 14.40 -5.70
CA GLY A 324 -14.56 14.06 -4.30
C GLY A 324 -14.53 12.57 -4.03
N VAL A 325 -15.45 11.81 -4.64
CA VAL A 325 -15.45 10.34 -4.52
C VAL A 325 -14.13 9.76 -5.05
N ILE A 326 -13.57 10.35 -6.10
CA ILE A 326 -12.31 9.88 -6.70
C ILE A 326 -11.11 10.28 -5.84
N ALA A 327 -10.95 11.58 -5.57
CA ALA A 327 -9.69 12.15 -5.09
C ALA A 327 -9.87 13.33 -4.13
N ALA A 328 -10.87 13.26 -3.24
CA ALA A 328 -10.79 14.07 -2.04
C ALA A 328 -9.52 13.71 -1.25
N ARG A 329 -8.83 14.74 -0.76
CA ARG A 329 -7.55 14.60 -0.06
C ARG A 329 -7.81 13.91 1.26
N SER A 330 -6.93 13.01 1.66
CA SER A 330 -6.97 12.42 3.00
C SER A 330 -5.94 13.05 3.91
N ASN A 331 -6.15 12.91 5.21
CA ASN A 331 -5.23 13.34 6.27
C ASN A 331 -4.97 14.84 6.33
N ASN A 332 -5.87 15.68 5.80
CA ASN A 332 -5.73 17.13 5.81
C ASN A 332 -6.59 17.82 6.88
N MET A 333 -7.27 17.03 7.74
CA MET A 333 -8.20 17.48 8.77
C MET A 333 -9.45 18.19 8.23
N LEU A 334 -9.75 18.03 6.95
CA LEU A 334 -10.96 18.52 6.28
C LEU A 334 -11.87 17.33 5.96
N GLY A 335 -13.04 17.59 5.35
CA GLY A 335 -14.22 16.77 5.53
C GLY A 335 -14.06 15.29 5.21
N VAL A 336 -13.62 14.92 4.00
CA VAL A 336 -13.77 13.55 3.48
C VAL A 336 -12.52 13.04 2.79
N ALA A 337 -12.34 11.72 2.72
CA ALA A 337 -11.33 11.08 1.87
C ALA A 337 -11.95 10.59 0.56
N GLY A 338 -11.20 10.66 -0.55
CA GLY A 338 -11.58 10.00 -1.80
C GLY A 338 -11.12 8.55 -1.83
N THR A 339 -11.55 7.79 -2.83
CA THR A 339 -11.06 6.42 -3.07
C THR A 339 -9.56 6.39 -3.32
N ALA A 340 -9.03 7.34 -4.08
CA ALA A 340 -7.62 7.47 -4.42
C ALA A 340 -7.06 8.84 -3.98
N PRO A 341 -6.90 9.08 -2.67
CA PRO A 341 -6.66 10.43 -2.13
C PRO A 341 -5.32 11.06 -2.56
N GLY A 342 -4.35 10.25 -2.99
CA GLY A 342 -3.08 10.74 -3.56
C GLY A 342 -3.15 11.05 -5.06
N SER A 343 -4.17 10.57 -5.77
CA SER A 343 -4.36 10.81 -7.21
C SER A 343 -4.90 12.21 -7.47
N PHE A 344 -4.84 12.66 -8.72
CA PHE A 344 -5.33 13.96 -9.15
C PHE A 344 -6.65 13.82 -9.91
N VAL A 345 -7.44 14.89 -9.89
CA VAL A 345 -8.61 15.05 -10.78
C VAL A 345 -8.42 16.23 -11.71
N ALA A 346 -8.85 16.08 -12.95
CA ALA A 346 -8.98 17.15 -13.93
C ALA A 346 -10.43 17.22 -14.42
N SER A 347 -10.83 18.31 -15.07
CA SER A 347 -12.22 18.47 -15.55
C SER A 347 -12.32 18.69 -17.04
N ALA A 348 -13.19 17.92 -17.68
CA ALA A 348 -13.79 18.25 -18.96
C ALA A 348 -15.28 18.57 -18.71
N LYS A 349 -15.62 19.86 -18.61
CA LYS A 349 -17.02 20.26 -18.53
C LYS A 349 -17.66 20.02 -19.89
N CYS A 350 -18.59 19.07 -19.97
CA CYS A 350 -19.16 18.63 -21.24
C CYS A 350 -20.62 19.01 -21.41
N TYR A 351 -21.36 19.28 -20.33
CA TYR A 351 -22.77 19.68 -20.40
C TYR A 351 -23.12 20.73 -19.33
N GLU A 352 -24.30 21.32 -19.49
CA GLU A 352 -24.93 22.24 -18.54
C GLU A 352 -26.33 21.70 -18.21
N PRO A 353 -26.58 21.26 -16.97
CA PRO A 353 -27.89 20.77 -16.56
C PRO A 353 -28.89 21.91 -16.36
N ASP A 354 -30.15 21.62 -16.65
CA ASP A 354 -31.29 22.40 -16.21
C ASP A 354 -31.58 22.19 -14.71
N ALA A 355 -32.60 22.87 -14.19
CA ALA A 355 -32.95 22.79 -12.77
C ALA A 355 -33.45 21.40 -12.33
N ALA A 356 -33.88 20.55 -13.27
CA ALA A 356 -34.30 19.17 -13.03
C ALA A 356 -33.16 18.16 -13.23
N GLY A 357 -31.95 18.62 -13.60
CA GLY A 357 -30.79 17.76 -13.86
C GLY A 357 -30.73 17.20 -15.28
N GLY A 358 -31.69 17.55 -16.15
CA GLY A 358 -31.65 17.17 -17.56
C GLY A 358 -30.68 18.06 -18.34
N PHE A 359 -30.09 17.56 -19.42
CA PHE A 359 -29.21 18.36 -20.28
C PHE A 359 -29.38 17.97 -21.75
N ALA A 360 -28.98 18.88 -22.63
CA ALA A 360 -28.79 18.63 -24.04
C ALA A 360 -27.37 19.06 -24.41
N VAL A 361 -26.67 18.24 -25.20
CA VAL A 361 -25.27 18.45 -25.53
C VAL A 361 -25.01 18.04 -26.97
N ASP A 362 -24.09 18.75 -27.64
CA ASP A 362 -23.54 18.29 -28.90
C ASP A 362 -22.66 17.06 -28.66
N ALA A 363 -22.93 15.96 -29.37
CA ALA A 363 -22.12 14.76 -29.28
C ALA A 363 -20.63 15.01 -29.60
N ALA A 364 -20.32 16.01 -30.44
CA ALA A 364 -18.95 16.42 -30.72
C ALA A 364 -18.25 17.01 -29.48
N ALA A 365 -18.97 17.74 -28.62
CA ALA A 365 -18.41 18.29 -27.38
C ALA A 365 -18.01 17.17 -26.40
N ILE A 366 -18.85 16.13 -26.27
CA ILE A 366 -18.53 14.94 -25.46
C ILE A 366 -17.31 14.21 -26.02
N ALA A 367 -17.28 13.96 -27.34
CA ALA A 367 -16.15 13.31 -27.98
C ALA A 367 -14.83 14.10 -27.82
N GLN A 368 -14.87 15.42 -27.95
CA GLN A 368 -13.72 16.29 -27.68
C GLN A 368 -13.28 16.23 -26.21
N GLY A 369 -14.24 16.18 -25.27
CA GLY A 369 -13.96 15.97 -23.85
C GLY A 369 -13.26 14.65 -23.56
N ILE A 370 -13.65 13.57 -24.25
CA ILE A 370 -12.97 12.26 -24.13
C ILE A 370 -11.55 12.34 -24.69
N LEU A 371 -11.38 12.89 -25.91
CA LEU A 371 -10.06 13.06 -26.54
C LEU A 371 -9.12 13.97 -25.73
N TYR A 372 -9.67 14.90 -24.94
CA TYR A 372 -8.90 15.76 -24.05
C TYR A 372 -8.14 14.97 -22.97
N SER A 373 -8.56 13.74 -22.64
CA SER A 373 -7.80 12.85 -21.74
C SER A 373 -6.34 12.67 -22.20
N ILE A 374 -6.13 12.46 -23.50
CA ILE A 374 -4.79 12.34 -24.10
C ILE A 374 -4.00 13.64 -23.96
N ALA A 375 -4.65 14.77 -24.26
CA ALA A 375 -4.01 16.08 -24.23
C ALA A 375 -3.52 16.49 -22.84
N VAL A 376 -4.16 15.97 -21.77
CA VAL A 376 -3.78 16.23 -20.37
C VAL A 376 -3.05 15.07 -19.70
N GLY A 377 -2.77 14.00 -20.43
CA GLY A 377 -2.15 12.79 -19.89
C GLY A 377 -2.97 12.09 -18.81
N ALA A 378 -4.30 12.20 -18.84
CA ALA A 378 -5.18 11.48 -17.93
C ALA A 378 -5.20 9.99 -18.29
N GLN A 379 -4.94 9.14 -17.29
CA GLN A 379 -4.92 7.69 -17.47
C GLN A 379 -6.31 7.06 -17.27
N VAL A 380 -7.20 7.75 -16.57
CA VAL A 380 -8.56 7.28 -16.31
C VAL A 380 -9.55 8.39 -16.63
N THR A 381 -10.71 8.04 -17.17
CA THR A 381 -11.85 8.95 -17.28
C THR A 381 -13.06 8.42 -16.53
N ASN A 382 -13.86 9.32 -15.96
CA ASN A 382 -15.16 8.97 -15.40
C ASN A 382 -16.27 9.80 -16.03
N SER A 383 -17.31 9.11 -16.52
CA SER A 383 -18.51 9.69 -17.13
C SER A 383 -19.73 9.37 -16.26
N SER A 384 -20.04 10.23 -15.30
CA SER A 384 -21.15 10.03 -14.36
C SER A 384 -22.51 10.51 -14.92
N PHE A 385 -22.72 10.34 -16.21
CA PHE A 385 -23.94 10.74 -16.93
C PHE A 385 -24.38 9.64 -17.89
N VAL A 386 -25.62 9.75 -18.36
CA VAL A 386 -26.19 8.87 -19.39
C VAL A 386 -26.69 9.70 -20.57
N LEU A 387 -26.69 9.11 -21.76
CA LEU A 387 -27.15 9.73 -22.99
C LEU A 387 -28.37 9.00 -23.54
N GLY A 388 -29.26 9.75 -24.19
CA GLY A 388 -30.50 9.21 -24.75
C GLY A 388 -30.32 8.34 -26.01
N SER A 389 -29.15 8.39 -26.64
CA SER A 389 -28.82 7.64 -27.84
C SER A 389 -27.31 7.39 -27.96
N GLU A 390 -26.94 6.31 -28.63
CA GLU A 390 -25.56 6.06 -29.04
C GLU A 390 -25.09 7.07 -30.09
N SER A 391 -23.77 7.22 -30.20
CA SER A 391 -23.15 8.12 -31.16
C SER A 391 -21.81 7.58 -31.66
N ASN A 392 -21.62 7.56 -32.98
CA ASN A 392 -20.38 7.06 -33.59
C ASN A 392 -19.16 7.91 -33.21
N ILE A 393 -19.32 9.24 -33.07
CA ILE A 393 -18.18 10.11 -32.73
C ILE A 393 -17.73 9.93 -31.27
N ILE A 394 -18.68 9.68 -30.37
CA ILE A 394 -18.38 9.40 -28.95
C ILE A 394 -17.77 7.99 -28.83
N SER A 395 -18.31 7.01 -29.56
CA SER A 395 -17.80 5.63 -29.57
C SER A 395 -16.37 5.56 -30.12
N ALA A 396 -16.11 6.23 -31.24
CA ALA A 396 -14.77 6.36 -31.79
C ALA A 396 -13.81 7.05 -30.82
N ALA A 397 -14.26 8.09 -30.10
CA ALA A 397 -13.40 8.75 -29.11
C ALA A 397 -12.99 7.78 -27.98
N TYR A 398 -13.92 7.00 -27.42
CA TYR A 398 -13.59 5.99 -26.41
C TYR A 398 -12.66 4.90 -26.95
N GLU A 399 -12.88 4.42 -28.18
CA GLU A 399 -12.00 3.43 -28.81
C GLU A 399 -10.59 3.99 -29.04
N ASP A 400 -10.47 5.18 -29.61
CA ASP A 400 -9.19 5.83 -29.92
C ASP A 400 -8.38 6.12 -28.65
N THR A 401 -9.03 6.54 -27.55
CA THR A 401 -8.33 6.80 -26.28
C THR A 401 -8.03 5.53 -25.51
N TRP A 402 -8.86 4.50 -25.60
CA TRP A 402 -8.56 3.17 -25.06
C TRP A 402 -7.29 2.58 -25.69
N GLN A 403 -7.15 2.67 -27.01
CA GLN A 403 -5.94 2.23 -27.73
C GLN A 403 -4.68 3.01 -27.33
N GLN A 404 -4.84 4.19 -26.75
CA GLN A 404 -3.76 5.02 -26.22
C GLN A 404 -3.53 4.83 -24.71
N GLY A 405 -4.18 3.84 -24.10
CA GLY A 405 -3.94 3.47 -22.70
C GLY A 405 -4.88 4.12 -21.68
N VAL A 406 -5.94 4.82 -22.11
CA VAL A 406 -6.90 5.44 -21.19
C VAL A 406 -7.97 4.43 -20.78
N ILE A 407 -8.25 4.32 -19.48
CA ILE A 407 -9.34 3.48 -18.94
C ILE A 407 -10.60 4.32 -18.74
N HIS A 408 -11.73 3.83 -19.23
CA HIS A 408 -12.99 4.57 -19.18
C HIS A 408 -14.00 3.91 -18.23
N PHE A 409 -14.64 4.71 -17.38
CA PHE A 409 -15.73 4.31 -16.50
C PHE A 409 -16.97 5.15 -16.78
N ALA A 410 -18.15 4.53 -16.68
CA ALA A 410 -19.41 5.26 -16.73
C ALA A 410 -20.51 4.62 -15.88
N ALA A 411 -21.43 5.47 -15.43
CA ALA A 411 -22.59 5.10 -14.63
C ALA A 411 -23.60 4.27 -15.44
N SER A 412 -24.12 3.17 -14.88
CA SER A 412 -25.04 2.28 -15.61
C SER A 412 -26.43 2.90 -15.88
N GLY A 413 -26.84 3.88 -15.07
CA GLY A 413 -28.12 4.58 -15.12
C GLY A 413 -29.00 4.33 -13.89
N ASN A 414 -30.05 5.15 -13.73
CA ASN A 414 -30.84 5.25 -12.49
C ASN A 414 -32.35 5.01 -12.74
N ASP A 415 -32.71 4.06 -13.60
CA ASP A 415 -34.07 3.81 -14.06
C ASP A 415 -34.69 2.48 -13.55
N ASP A 416 -33.99 1.73 -12.69
CA ASP A 416 -34.29 0.31 -12.36
C ASP A 416 -34.44 -0.59 -13.61
N ALA A 417 -33.75 -0.24 -14.69
CA ALA A 417 -33.90 -0.92 -15.96
C ALA A 417 -33.02 -2.16 -16.10
N PHE A 418 -33.51 -3.15 -16.84
CA PHE A 418 -32.74 -4.32 -17.28
C PHE A 418 -31.98 -4.03 -18.60
N PHE A 419 -31.27 -2.92 -18.64
CA PHE A 419 -30.26 -2.60 -19.63
C PHE A 419 -29.34 -1.50 -19.08
N VAL A 420 -28.08 -1.48 -19.53
CA VAL A 420 -27.13 -0.41 -19.22
C VAL A 420 -27.28 0.72 -20.24
N ARG A 421 -27.24 1.97 -19.78
CA ARG A 421 -27.34 3.15 -20.64
C ARG A 421 -26.00 3.46 -21.33
N TYR A 422 -26.05 4.10 -22.50
CA TYR A 422 -24.87 4.69 -23.13
C TYR A 422 -24.39 5.92 -22.30
N PRO A 423 -23.07 6.14 -22.11
CA PRO A 423 -21.94 5.43 -22.69
C PRO A 423 -21.47 4.16 -21.96
N ALA A 424 -22.03 3.84 -20.79
CA ALA A 424 -21.60 2.67 -20.02
C ALA A 424 -21.76 1.34 -20.77
N SER A 425 -22.74 1.21 -21.67
CA SER A 425 -22.92 0.02 -22.51
C SER A 425 -21.85 -0.15 -23.62
N HIS A 426 -20.93 0.80 -23.78
CA HIS A 426 -19.91 0.73 -24.83
C HIS A 426 -18.80 -0.28 -24.46
N PRO A 427 -18.31 -1.14 -25.38
CA PRO A 427 -17.37 -2.21 -25.04
C PRO A 427 -16.03 -1.78 -24.44
N PHE A 428 -15.57 -0.56 -24.71
CA PHE A 428 -14.33 0.02 -24.15
C PHE A 428 -14.58 0.90 -22.90
N VAL A 429 -15.78 0.86 -22.34
CA VAL A 429 -16.16 1.56 -21.12
C VAL A 429 -16.57 0.53 -20.08
N ILE A 430 -16.09 0.70 -18.85
CA ILE A 430 -16.44 -0.15 -17.71
C ILE A 430 -17.72 0.38 -17.09
N ALA A 431 -18.79 -0.40 -17.21
CA ALA A 431 -20.11 -0.05 -16.67
C ALA A 431 -20.19 -0.33 -15.16
N VAL A 432 -20.60 0.68 -14.39
CA VAL A 432 -20.65 0.59 -12.93
C VAL A 432 -22.06 0.86 -12.40
N GLY A 433 -22.61 -0.12 -11.68
CA GLY A 433 -23.88 -0.04 -10.96
C GLY A 433 -23.69 0.33 -9.49
N ALA A 434 -24.79 0.64 -8.80
CA ALA A 434 -24.78 1.10 -7.42
C ALA A 434 -25.30 0.04 -6.45
N ILE A 435 -24.63 -0.06 -5.31
CA ILE A 435 -25.11 -0.79 -4.12
C ILE A 435 -25.29 0.13 -2.93
N ASP A 436 -26.07 -0.34 -1.97
CA ASP A 436 -26.18 0.25 -0.63
C ASP A 436 -25.21 -0.39 0.38
N ARG A 437 -25.22 0.15 1.60
CA ARG A 437 -24.37 -0.29 2.72
C ARG A 437 -24.60 -1.70 3.24
N THR A 438 -25.64 -2.38 2.74
CA THR A 438 -25.96 -3.77 3.05
C THR A 438 -25.54 -4.73 1.93
N GLY A 439 -25.03 -4.19 0.82
CA GLY A 439 -24.57 -4.98 -0.33
C GLY A 439 -25.67 -5.30 -1.33
N LEU A 440 -26.85 -4.71 -1.15
CA LEU A 440 -27.94 -4.86 -2.11
C LEU A 440 -27.75 -3.86 -3.25
N ARG A 441 -28.07 -4.28 -4.47
CA ARG A 441 -28.21 -3.37 -5.61
C ARG A 441 -29.22 -2.29 -5.22
N ALA A 442 -28.84 -1.03 -5.40
CA ALA A 442 -29.74 0.10 -5.17
C ALA A 442 -30.96 -0.03 -6.10
N ASP A 443 -32.16 0.25 -5.57
CA ASP A 443 -33.41 0.04 -6.30
C ASP A 443 -33.47 0.80 -7.63
N PHE A 444 -32.79 1.95 -7.74
CA PHE A 444 -32.70 2.73 -8.97
C PHE A 444 -31.65 2.20 -9.96
N SER A 445 -30.65 1.42 -9.54
CA SER A 445 -29.48 1.10 -10.36
C SER A 445 -29.84 0.24 -11.55
N ASN A 446 -29.52 0.68 -12.77
CA ASN A 446 -29.68 -0.17 -13.95
C ASN A 446 -28.77 -1.40 -13.87
N ARG A 447 -29.23 -2.50 -14.50
CA ARG A 447 -28.57 -3.82 -14.52
C ARG A 447 -28.69 -4.47 -15.91
N GLY A 448 -27.99 -5.58 -16.13
CA GLY A 448 -28.04 -6.33 -17.39
C GLY A 448 -26.66 -6.73 -17.91
N PHE A 449 -26.60 -7.29 -19.12
CA PHE A 449 -25.40 -7.97 -19.64
C PHE A 449 -24.18 -7.08 -19.88
N ASP A 450 -24.37 -5.78 -20.06
CA ASP A 450 -23.25 -4.83 -20.21
C ASP A 450 -22.77 -4.26 -18.88
N LEU A 451 -23.45 -4.55 -17.76
CA LEU A 451 -22.98 -4.18 -16.42
C LEU A 451 -21.73 -4.99 -16.14
N GLU A 452 -20.71 -4.40 -15.51
CA GLU A 452 -19.48 -5.15 -15.18
C GLU A 452 -19.20 -5.21 -13.69
N LEU A 453 -19.34 -4.09 -13.01
CA LEU A 453 -18.99 -3.96 -11.61
C LEU A 453 -20.10 -3.21 -10.90
N VAL A 454 -20.14 -3.37 -9.59
CA VAL A 454 -20.89 -2.47 -8.71
C VAL A 454 -19.99 -1.83 -7.68
N ALA A 455 -20.40 -0.67 -7.20
CA ALA A 455 -19.68 0.09 -6.18
C ALA A 455 -20.67 0.85 -5.28
N PRO A 456 -20.22 1.37 -4.13
CA PRO A 456 -21.06 2.17 -3.23
C PRO A 456 -21.70 3.36 -3.97
N GLY A 457 -23.03 3.45 -3.96
CA GLY A 457 -23.76 4.51 -4.65
C GLY A 457 -25.00 5.02 -3.92
N VAL A 458 -25.19 4.65 -2.66
CA VAL A 458 -26.28 5.13 -1.79
C VAL A 458 -25.69 5.74 -0.52
N ASP A 459 -26.21 6.90 -0.12
CA ASP A 459 -25.76 7.68 1.02
C ASP A 459 -24.25 7.97 0.98
N ILE A 460 -23.76 8.40 -0.18
CA ILE A 460 -22.33 8.67 -0.38
C ILE A 460 -22.00 10.08 0.12
N LEU A 461 -21.22 10.16 1.19
CA LEU A 461 -20.65 11.41 1.68
C LEU A 461 -19.41 11.77 0.85
N THR A 462 -19.42 12.94 0.23
CA THR A 462 -18.35 13.45 -0.65
C THR A 462 -18.27 14.99 -0.60
N THR A 463 -17.32 15.60 -1.33
CA THR A 463 -17.23 17.07 -1.47
C THR A 463 -18.44 17.66 -2.16
N ASP A 464 -18.65 18.96 -2.01
CA ASP A 464 -19.68 19.73 -2.69
C ASP A 464 -19.09 21.06 -3.16
N ARG A 465 -19.84 21.84 -3.94
CA ARG A 465 -19.41 23.21 -4.23
C ARG A 465 -19.41 24.04 -2.96
N THR A 466 -18.30 24.73 -2.71
CA THR A 466 -18.13 25.50 -1.48
C THR A 466 -19.22 26.57 -1.32
N GLY A 467 -19.73 26.73 -0.11
CA GLY A 467 -20.83 27.65 0.20
C GLY A 467 -22.18 27.17 -0.33
N SER A 468 -23.13 28.07 -0.58
CA SER A 468 -24.52 27.71 -0.89
C SER A 468 -24.78 27.27 -2.34
N ALA A 469 -23.73 27.03 -3.11
CA ALA A 469 -23.84 26.73 -4.54
C ALA A 469 -24.01 25.23 -4.82
N GLY A 470 -23.80 24.38 -3.80
CA GLY A 470 -23.87 22.93 -3.87
C GLY A 470 -25.25 22.32 -3.64
N TYR A 471 -25.26 21.02 -3.36
CA TYR A 471 -26.42 20.28 -2.85
C TYR A 471 -26.77 20.66 -1.41
N ASN A 472 -25.76 20.93 -0.58
CA ASN A 472 -25.95 21.17 0.84
C ASN A 472 -26.01 22.68 1.17
N SER A 473 -27.13 23.11 1.75
CA SER A 473 -27.29 24.47 2.30
C SER A 473 -27.21 24.52 3.84
N GLY A 474 -26.88 23.40 4.47
CA GLY A 474 -26.79 23.20 5.92
C GLY A 474 -25.39 23.44 6.49
N PRO A 475 -25.11 22.95 7.72
CA PRO A 475 -23.77 23.03 8.31
C PRO A 475 -22.78 22.20 7.47
N ASN A 476 -21.56 22.73 7.29
CA ASN A 476 -20.55 22.20 6.35
C ASN A 476 -21.05 22.15 4.88
N PRO A 477 -21.40 23.31 4.29
CA PRO A 477 -21.99 23.38 2.95
C PRO A 477 -21.04 22.93 1.83
N ASP A 478 -19.76 22.75 2.14
CA ASP A 478 -18.71 22.30 1.22
C ASP A 478 -18.71 20.77 1.04
N TYR A 479 -19.64 20.04 1.67
CA TYR A 479 -19.76 18.58 1.58
C TYR A 479 -21.21 18.16 1.34
N ALA A 480 -21.38 17.18 0.46
CA ALA A 480 -22.68 16.70 0.00
C ALA A 480 -23.26 15.74 1.03
N PHE A 481 -23.81 16.32 2.09
CA PHE A 481 -24.40 15.63 3.23
C PHE A 481 -25.61 16.41 3.75
N THR A 482 -26.79 16.04 3.26
CA THR A 482 -28.03 16.77 3.53
C THR A 482 -28.92 15.91 4.43
N ASP A 483 -29.40 16.50 5.54
CA ASP A 483 -30.34 15.85 6.47
C ASP A 483 -29.87 14.50 7.06
N GLY A 484 -28.55 14.30 7.15
CA GLY A 484 -27.95 13.06 7.67
C GLY A 484 -27.72 11.97 6.63
N PHE A 485 -27.98 12.27 5.36
CA PHE A 485 -27.84 11.36 4.22
C PHE A 485 -26.87 11.94 3.18
N GLY A 486 -26.19 11.05 2.46
CA GLY A 486 -25.27 11.43 1.40
C GLY A 486 -26.00 11.65 0.07
N VAL A 487 -25.26 11.60 -1.03
CA VAL A 487 -25.82 11.62 -2.38
C VAL A 487 -25.98 10.20 -2.93
N ASP A 488 -27.03 10.01 -3.74
CA ASP A 488 -27.43 8.73 -4.32
C ASP A 488 -27.29 8.74 -5.83
N GLY A 489 -26.81 7.64 -6.39
CA GLY A 489 -26.75 7.43 -7.83
C GLY A 489 -25.62 6.52 -8.28
N THR A 490 -25.82 5.87 -9.43
CA THR A 490 -24.72 5.20 -10.17
C THR A 490 -23.62 6.18 -10.57
N SER A 491 -23.93 7.48 -10.61
CA SER A 491 -23.00 8.59 -10.78
C SER A 491 -21.98 8.74 -9.64
N TYR A 492 -22.22 8.14 -8.46
CA TYR A 492 -21.26 8.09 -7.34
C TYR A 492 -20.61 6.72 -7.17
N ALA A 493 -21.22 5.67 -7.72
CA ALA A 493 -20.59 4.35 -7.81
C ALA A 493 -19.47 4.31 -8.88
N SER A 494 -19.73 4.84 -10.08
CA SER A 494 -18.74 4.93 -11.17
C SER A 494 -17.41 5.57 -10.76
N PRO A 495 -17.39 6.78 -10.14
CA PRO A 495 -16.13 7.41 -9.71
C PRO A 495 -15.42 6.62 -8.62
N CYS A 496 -16.13 5.86 -7.80
CA CYS A 496 -15.51 4.98 -6.81
C CYS A 496 -14.67 3.90 -7.51
N ALA A 497 -15.21 3.20 -8.51
CA ALA A 497 -14.47 2.24 -9.32
C ALA A 497 -13.32 2.87 -10.12
N ALA A 498 -13.54 4.07 -10.69
CA ALA A 498 -12.48 4.84 -11.36
C ALA A 498 -11.33 5.20 -10.40
N GLY A 499 -11.63 5.50 -9.14
CA GLY A 499 -10.63 5.67 -8.08
C GLY A 499 -9.82 4.40 -7.82
N VAL A 500 -10.46 3.22 -7.79
CA VAL A 500 -9.73 1.95 -7.64
C VAL A 500 -8.78 1.69 -8.81
N ALA A 501 -9.21 1.99 -10.05
CA ALA A 501 -8.32 1.94 -11.21
C ALA A 501 -7.13 2.91 -11.07
N ALA A 502 -7.35 4.11 -10.53
CA ALA A 502 -6.27 5.04 -10.26
C ALA A 502 -5.28 4.48 -9.22
N LEU A 503 -5.75 3.82 -8.16
CA LEU A 503 -4.88 3.13 -7.20
C LEU A 503 -4.08 1.99 -7.85
N LEU A 504 -4.67 1.22 -8.76
CA LEU A 504 -3.98 0.18 -9.53
C LEU A 504 -2.83 0.77 -10.37
N LEU A 505 -3.08 1.88 -11.04
CA LEU A 505 -2.05 2.58 -11.82
C LEU A 505 -0.97 3.21 -10.93
N ARG A 506 -1.32 3.69 -9.73
CA ARG A 506 -0.31 4.10 -8.75
C ARG A 506 0.53 2.92 -8.28
N ARG A 507 -0.07 1.74 -8.12
CA ARG A 507 0.63 0.51 -7.77
C ARG A 507 1.56 0.06 -8.89
N ASN A 508 1.12 0.14 -10.14
CA ASN A 508 1.92 -0.18 -11.32
C ASN A 508 1.50 0.69 -12.52
N PRO A 509 2.29 1.74 -12.85
CA PRO A 509 1.94 2.69 -13.91
C PRO A 509 1.94 2.10 -15.33
N ARG A 510 2.49 0.90 -15.53
CA ARG A 510 2.57 0.24 -16.85
C ARG A 510 1.38 -0.66 -17.17
N LEU A 511 0.40 -0.77 -16.27
CA LEU A 511 -0.80 -1.57 -16.56
C LEU A 511 -1.56 -1.00 -17.75
N THR A 512 -1.90 -1.88 -18.68
CA THR A 512 -2.78 -1.57 -19.82
C THR A 512 -4.24 -1.49 -19.37
N PRO A 513 -5.11 -0.83 -20.16
CA PRO A 513 -6.54 -0.79 -19.85
C PRO A 513 -7.19 -2.17 -19.70
N ALA A 514 -6.77 -3.14 -20.50
CA ALA A 514 -7.26 -4.51 -20.43
C ALA A 514 -6.83 -5.20 -19.12
N GLU A 515 -5.58 -5.02 -18.68
CA GLU A 515 -5.09 -5.59 -17.42
C GLU A 515 -5.77 -4.96 -16.21
N VAL A 516 -5.99 -3.63 -16.22
CA VAL A 516 -6.75 -2.95 -15.15
C VAL A 516 -8.17 -3.51 -15.08
N ARG A 517 -8.88 -3.57 -16.20
CA ARG A 517 -10.26 -4.10 -16.27
C ARG A 517 -10.33 -5.55 -15.78
N GLN A 518 -9.39 -6.39 -16.21
CA GLN A 518 -9.31 -7.79 -15.77
C GLN A 518 -9.08 -7.90 -14.26
N ARG A 519 -8.16 -7.12 -13.70
CA ARG A 519 -7.86 -7.13 -12.26
C ARG A 519 -9.05 -6.69 -11.42
N LEU A 520 -9.78 -5.66 -11.85
CA LEU A 520 -11.00 -5.22 -11.17
C LEU A 520 -12.05 -6.34 -11.15
N ARG A 521 -12.24 -7.05 -12.26
CA ARG A 521 -13.18 -8.18 -12.38
C ARG A 521 -12.77 -9.37 -11.52
N GLU A 522 -11.52 -9.81 -11.61
CA GLU A 522 -11.03 -11.01 -10.91
C GLU A 522 -10.96 -10.86 -9.39
N THR A 523 -10.92 -9.62 -8.90
CA THR A 523 -10.83 -9.32 -7.46
C THR A 523 -12.11 -8.73 -6.88
N ALA A 524 -13.14 -8.54 -7.71
CA ALA A 524 -14.44 -8.11 -7.24
C ALA A 524 -15.02 -9.14 -6.26
N LEU A 525 -15.65 -8.63 -5.20
CA LEU A 525 -16.39 -9.45 -4.26
C LEU A 525 -17.75 -9.76 -4.87
N ASP A 526 -17.98 -11.03 -5.17
CA ASP A 526 -19.30 -11.54 -5.53
C ASP A 526 -20.27 -11.35 -4.35
N ILE A 527 -21.18 -10.39 -4.50
CA ILE A 527 -22.18 -9.99 -3.50
C ILE A 527 -23.59 -10.46 -3.87
N SER A 528 -23.70 -11.42 -4.80
CA SER A 528 -24.97 -12.01 -5.21
C SER A 528 -25.80 -12.40 -3.96
N PRO A 529 -27.10 -12.06 -3.87
CA PRO A 529 -27.91 -12.28 -2.67
C PRO A 529 -27.97 -13.76 -2.26
N GLN A 530 -27.07 -14.15 -1.34
CA GLN A 530 -27.01 -15.38 -0.54
C GLN A 530 -27.97 -16.52 -0.90
N VAL A 531 -27.66 -17.30 -1.95
CA VAL A 531 -27.87 -18.77 -1.96
C VAL A 531 -26.75 -19.44 -2.76
N TYR A 532 -25.63 -19.78 -2.10
CA TYR A 532 -24.67 -20.84 -2.45
C TYR A 532 -24.40 -21.14 -3.94
N GLY A 533 -23.87 -20.15 -4.67
CA GLY A 533 -23.23 -20.37 -5.97
C GLY A 533 -22.29 -19.19 -6.25
N VAL A 534 -21.00 -19.47 -6.35
CA VAL A 534 -19.97 -18.48 -6.72
C VAL A 534 -20.06 -18.18 -8.22
N GLY A 535 -20.10 -16.90 -8.60
CA GLY A 535 -20.01 -16.38 -9.96
C GLY A 535 -21.28 -15.69 -10.49
N PHE A 536 -21.07 -14.75 -11.42
CA PHE A 536 -22.02 -14.03 -12.30
C PHE A 536 -23.50 -14.01 -11.87
N ASP A 537 -24.00 -12.82 -11.52
CA ASP A 537 -25.45 -12.55 -11.52
C ASP A 537 -25.82 -11.32 -12.37
N GLU A 538 -27.02 -11.31 -12.95
CA GLU A 538 -27.46 -10.23 -13.84
C GLU A 538 -27.74 -8.91 -13.11
N SER A 539 -27.56 -8.85 -11.78
CA SER A 539 -27.88 -7.71 -10.92
C SER A 539 -26.66 -6.94 -10.41
N THR A 540 -25.52 -7.61 -10.29
CA THR A 540 -24.24 -7.09 -9.78
C THR A 540 -23.01 -7.54 -10.60
N ASP A 541 -23.21 -8.40 -11.60
CA ASP A 541 -22.21 -8.99 -12.52
C ASP A 541 -20.99 -9.59 -11.81
N TRP A 542 -19.78 -9.03 -11.98
CA TRP A 542 -18.57 -9.50 -11.28
C TRP A 542 -18.61 -9.17 -9.79
N GLY A 543 -19.48 -8.26 -9.38
CA GLY A 543 -19.70 -7.89 -7.99
C GLY A 543 -19.05 -6.57 -7.59
N LEU A 544 -18.90 -6.40 -6.28
CA LEU A 544 -18.40 -5.19 -5.65
C LEU A 544 -16.90 -5.01 -5.90
N VAL A 545 -16.49 -3.86 -6.44
CA VAL A 545 -15.06 -3.52 -6.58
C VAL A 545 -14.35 -3.48 -5.22
N ARG A 546 -13.20 -4.15 -5.09
CA ARG A 546 -12.40 -4.23 -3.84
C ARG A 546 -10.98 -3.71 -4.07
N ALA A 547 -10.70 -2.49 -3.60
CA ALA A 547 -9.42 -1.82 -3.78
C ALA A 547 -8.24 -2.61 -3.20
N ALA A 548 -8.34 -3.08 -1.96
CA ALA A 548 -7.24 -3.81 -1.33
C ALA A 548 -6.93 -5.14 -2.02
N ALA A 549 -7.96 -5.86 -2.46
CA ALA A 549 -7.78 -7.12 -3.19
C ALA A 549 -7.14 -6.87 -4.57
N ALA A 550 -7.64 -5.86 -5.31
CA ALA A 550 -7.10 -5.46 -6.59
C ALA A 550 -5.61 -5.06 -6.50
N LEU A 551 -5.25 -4.24 -5.51
CA LEU A 551 -3.86 -3.80 -5.31
C LEU A 551 -2.95 -4.94 -4.85
N SER A 552 -3.43 -5.81 -3.95
CA SER A 552 -2.66 -6.96 -3.46
C SER A 552 -2.35 -7.96 -4.58
N ALA A 553 -3.29 -8.16 -5.52
CA ALA A 553 -3.09 -8.98 -6.71
C ALA A 553 -2.16 -8.35 -7.75
N THR A 554 -1.83 -7.07 -7.58
CA THR A 554 -1.04 -6.29 -8.56
C THR A 554 0.42 -6.19 -8.14
N PRO A 555 1.36 -6.76 -8.91
CA PRO A 555 2.78 -6.58 -8.65
C PRO A 555 3.15 -5.11 -8.88
N GLY A 556 4.06 -4.59 -8.05
CA GLY A 556 4.67 -3.29 -8.30
C GLY A 556 5.50 -3.31 -9.59
N PRO A 557 5.86 -2.14 -10.15
CA PRO A 557 6.69 -2.10 -11.33
C PRO A 557 8.11 -2.58 -11.00
N ARG A 558 8.84 -2.99 -12.04
CA ARG A 558 10.26 -3.32 -11.92
C ARG A 558 11.08 -2.02 -11.90
N ILE A 559 11.71 -1.71 -10.78
CA ILE A 559 12.58 -0.52 -10.65
C ILE A 559 13.82 -0.71 -11.53
N GLY A 560 14.21 0.36 -12.23
CA GLY A 560 15.32 0.33 -13.18
C GLY A 560 14.94 -0.11 -14.60
N ASP A 561 13.74 -0.65 -14.81
CA ASP A 561 13.21 -1.03 -16.13
C ASP A 561 12.49 0.18 -16.75
N ALA A 562 13.29 1.10 -17.26
CA ALA A 562 12.89 2.41 -17.74
C ALA A 562 12.17 2.33 -19.10
N ASP A 563 12.49 1.32 -19.93
CA ASP A 563 11.81 1.09 -21.21
C ASP A 563 10.64 0.10 -21.10
N GLY A 564 10.51 -0.62 -19.98
CA GLY A 564 9.41 -1.53 -19.69
C GLY A 564 9.50 -2.86 -20.44
N ASN A 565 10.68 -3.22 -20.96
CA ASN A 565 10.87 -4.46 -21.72
C ASN A 565 10.99 -5.71 -20.82
N GLY A 566 11.05 -5.53 -19.51
CA GLY A 566 11.19 -6.61 -18.55
C GLY A 566 12.64 -7.00 -18.25
N ALA A 567 13.64 -6.17 -18.55
CA ALA A 567 15.04 -6.35 -18.22
C ALA A 567 15.69 -5.01 -17.89
N VAL A 568 16.59 -4.99 -16.90
CA VAL A 568 17.34 -3.79 -16.52
C VAL A 568 18.73 -3.85 -17.14
N ASN A 569 18.97 -3.04 -18.17
CA ASN A 569 20.18 -3.07 -18.97
C ASN A 569 20.52 -1.67 -19.58
N PHE A 570 21.38 -1.66 -20.61
CA PHE A 570 21.85 -0.42 -21.22
C PHE A 570 20.78 0.33 -22.02
N ASP A 571 19.76 -0.37 -22.51
CA ASP A 571 18.63 0.23 -23.22
C ASP A 571 17.83 1.12 -22.27
N ASP A 572 17.75 0.79 -20.98
CA ASP A 572 17.10 1.63 -19.95
C ASP A 572 17.82 2.95 -19.73
N ILE A 573 19.16 2.95 -19.68
CA ILE A 573 19.94 4.21 -19.62
C ILE A 573 19.62 5.06 -20.86
N THR A 574 19.50 4.41 -22.02
CA THR A 574 19.17 5.10 -23.27
C THR A 574 17.76 5.70 -23.21
N ALA A 575 16.79 4.99 -22.64
CA ALA A 575 15.44 5.49 -22.41
C ALA A 575 15.43 6.69 -21.46
N VAL A 576 16.09 6.60 -20.30
CA VAL A 576 16.22 7.73 -19.35
C VAL A 576 16.79 8.97 -20.06
N LEU A 577 17.86 8.80 -20.85
CA LEU A 577 18.49 9.91 -21.56
C LEU A 577 17.63 10.47 -22.70
N ALA A 578 16.82 9.64 -23.35
CA ALA A 578 15.92 10.06 -24.43
C ALA A 578 14.76 10.90 -23.90
N HIS A 579 14.32 10.64 -22.67
CA HIS A 579 13.18 11.28 -22.03
C HIS A 579 13.56 12.28 -20.93
N TRP A 580 14.84 12.68 -20.86
CA TRP A 580 15.37 13.58 -19.84
C TRP A 580 14.57 14.88 -19.69
N ASP A 581 14.29 15.27 -18.43
CA ASP A 581 13.53 16.48 -18.06
C ASP A 581 12.09 16.47 -18.61
N THR A 582 11.49 15.29 -18.68
CA THR A 582 10.06 15.08 -19.01
C THR A 582 9.34 14.34 -17.90
N ASP A 583 8.02 14.26 -18.00
CA ASP A 583 7.14 13.43 -17.17
C ASP A 583 6.74 12.13 -17.90
N SER A 584 7.50 11.72 -18.91
CA SER A 584 7.23 10.48 -19.63
C SER A 584 7.28 9.28 -18.69
N LEU A 585 6.46 8.26 -18.96
CA LEU A 585 6.59 6.98 -18.27
C LEU A 585 7.80 6.20 -18.81
N ASP A 586 8.12 6.40 -20.09
CA ASP A 586 9.34 5.86 -20.67
C ASP A 586 10.51 6.71 -20.20
N GLY A 587 11.50 6.06 -19.58
CA GLY A 587 12.62 6.74 -18.93
C GLY A 587 12.44 7.03 -17.43
N ASP A 588 11.23 6.93 -16.88
CA ASP A 588 10.97 7.06 -15.43
C ASP A 588 11.19 5.71 -14.75
N ALA A 589 12.45 5.43 -14.41
CA ALA A 589 12.91 4.15 -13.90
C ALA A 589 12.63 3.97 -12.41
N ASN A 590 12.45 5.07 -11.66
CA ASN A 590 12.13 5.06 -10.24
C ASN A 590 10.61 5.27 -9.96
N TYR A 591 9.82 5.60 -10.99
CA TYR A 591 8.38 5.86 -10.95
C TYR A 591 8.00 7.01 -10.01
N ASP A 592 8.75 8.10 -10.06
CA ASP A 592 8.45 9.33 -9.31
C ASP A 592 7.71 10.41 -10.13
N GLY A 593 7.54 10.16 -11.43
CA GLY A 593 6.87 11.06 -12.35
C GLY A 593 7.78 12.09 -13.01
N ARG A 594 9.10 11.97 -12.87
CA ARG A 594 10.10 12.81 -13.55
C ARG A 594 11.24 11.95 -14.05
N VAL A 595 11.75 12.28 -15.23
CA VAL A 595 12.93 11.64 -15.79
C VAL A 595 14.16 12.49 -15.52
N ASP A 596 14.98 12.09 -14.55
CA ASP A 596 16.19 12.78 -14.14
C ASP A 596 17.36 11.83 -13.73
N PHE A 597 18.25 12.32 -12.87
CA PHE A 597 19.45 11.57 -12.48
C PHE A 597 19.13 10.43 -11.51
N ASP A 598 18.04 10.54 -10.75
CA ASP A 598 17.62 9.49 -9.82
C ASP A 598 17.18 8.24 -10.58
N ASP A 599 16.66 8.38 -11.80
CA ASP A 599 16.36 7.25 -12.70
C ASP A 599 17.61 6.52 -13.17
N VAL A 600 18.66 7.25 -13.55
CA VAL A 600 19.94 6.62 -13.91
C VAL A 600 20.48 5.81 -12.73
N THR A 601 20.34 6.35 -11.52
CA THR A 601 20.74 5.66 -10.29
C THR A 601 19.90 4.42 -10.05
N ALA A 602 18.59 4.49 -10.30
CA ALA A 602 17.68 3.35 -10.20
C ALA A 602 18.02 2.24 -11.19
N VAL A 603 18.33 2.57 -12.45
CA VAL A 603 18.80 1.60 -13.46
C VAL A 603 20.10 0.92 -12.99
N LEU A 604 21.09 1.71 -12.57
CA LEU A 604 22.40 1.17 -12.14
C LEU A 604 22.31 0.31 -10.88
N ALA A 605 21.44 0.67 -9.93
CA ALA A 605 21.26 -0.08 -8.69
C ALA A 605 20.58 -1.46 -8.90
N ASN A 606 19.86 -1.64 -10.01
CA ASN A 606 19.11 -2.86 -10.33
C ASN A 606 19.68 -3.60 -11.56
N TRP A 607 20.89 -3.23 -11.98
CA TRP A 607 21.59 -3.83 -13.11
C TRP A 607 21.85 -5.33 -12.87
N ASP A 608 21.57 -6.17 -13.87
CA ASP A 608 21.71 -7.64 -13.83
C ASP A 608 20.84 -8.40 -12.79
N GLN A 609 19.78 -7.80 -12.23
CA GLN A 609 18.79 -8.51 -11.39
C GLN A 609 17.78 -9.36 -12.16
#